data_AF-A0A0R2KUM5-F1
#
_entry.id   AF-A0A0R2KUM5-F1
#
_cell.length_a   1.000
_cell.length_b   1.000
_cell.length_c   1.000
_cell.angle_alpha   90.00
_cell.angle_beta   90.00
_cell.angle_gamma   90.00
#
_symmetry.space_group_name_H-M   'P 1'
#
loop_
_entity.id
_entity.type
_entity.pdbx_description
1 polymer ?
#
loop_
_entity_poly.entity_id
_entity_poly.type
_entity_poly.pdbx_seq_one_letter_code
_entity_poly.pdbx_strand_id
1 'polypeptide(L)' 'MRNAQEKLQRFYNSLSTGDTIVLSDGIKGQITGIDGEFYKVRIAENVEVELNKFGIVNKLGDSK' A
#
# COMPACT_ATOMS: atom_id res chain seq x y z
N MET A 1 1.43 1.56 23.08
CA MET A 1 2.45 1.08 22.11
C MET A 1 1.96 -0.15 21.33
N ARG A 2 1.54 -1.25 21.99
CA ARG A 2 1.03 -2.48 21.33
C ARG A 2 -0.09 -2.22 20.31
N ASN A 3 -1.07 -1.39 20.69
CA ASN A 3 -2.25 -1.08 19.87
C ASN A 3 -1.91 -0.39 18.53
N ALA A 4 -0.82 0.39 18.45
CA ALA A 4 -0.44 1.10 17.24
C ALA A 4 0.20 0.15 16.21
N GLN A 5 1.09 -0.74 16.68
CA GLN A 5 1.68 -1.78 15.83
C GLN A 5 0.63 -2.74 15.31
N GLU A 6 -0.31 -3.17 16.16
CA GLU A 6 -1.43 -4.01 15.75
C GLU A 6 -2.32 -3.31 14.70
N LYS A 7 -2.57 -2.00 14.85
CA LYS A 7 -3.34 -1.22 13.87
C LYS A 7 -2.64 -1.15 12.52
N LEU A 8 -1.32 -0.91 12.50
CA LEU A 8 -0.53 -0.91 11.27
C LEU A 8 -0.48 -2.29 10.62
N GLN A 9 -0.31 -3.35 11.41
CA GLN A 9 -0.33 -4.71 10.89
C GLN A 9 -1.68 -5.04 10.25
N ARG A 10 -2.79 -4.64 10.88
CA ARG A 10 -4.13 -4.80 10.31
C ARG A 10 -4.29 -3.99 9.02
N PHE A 11 -3.75 -2.78 8.96
CA PHE A 11 -3.76 -1.96 7.75
C PHE A 11 -3.03 -2.68 6.60
N TYR A 12 -1.78 -3.12 6.79
CA TYR A 12 -1.06 -3.82 5.73
C TYR A 12 -1.72 -5.14 5.33
N ASN A 13 -2.28 -5.88 6.30
CA ASN A 13 -3.01 -7.12 6.02
C ASN A 13 -4.35 -6.89 5.29
N SER A 14 -4.87 -5.66 5.29
CA SER A 14 -6.12 -5.30 4.59
C SER A 14 -5.90 -4.87 3.14
N LEU A 15 -4.64 -4.72 2.71
CA LEU A 15 -4.29 -4.34 1.36
C LEU A 15 -4.39 -5.54 0.41
N SER A 16 -4.96 -5.31 -0.75
CA SER A 16 -5.14 -6.32 -1.80
C SER A 16 -4.78 -5.76 -3.18
N THR A 17 -4.55 -6.65 -4.14
CA THR A 17 -4.40 -6.25 -5.55
C THR A 17 -5.66 -5.49 -6.01
N GLY A 18 -5.45 -4.46 -6.83
CA GLY A 18 -6.50 -3.55 -7.27
C GLY A 18 -6.70 -2.33 -6.35
N ASP A 19 -6.22 -2.38 -5.11
CA ASP A 19 -6.32 -1.24 -4.19
C ASP A 19 -5.54 -0.04 -4.71
N THR A 20 -6.15 1.13 -4.59
CA THR A 20 -5.49 2.40 -4.82
C THR A 20 -4.89 2.88 -3.51
N ILE A 21 -3.61 3.24 -3.52
CA ILE A 21 -2.85 3.60 -2.32
C ILE A 21 -2.13 4.94 -2.51
N VAL A 22 -1.70 5.52 -1.39
CA VAL A 22 -0.78 6.67 -1.34
C VAL A 22 0.47 6.25 -0.58
N LEU A 23 1.61 6.59 -1.17
CA LEU A 23 2.94 6.39 -0.60
C LEU A 23 3.35 7.58 0.27
N SER A 24 4.33 7.40 1.13
CA SER A 24 4.81 8.42 2.07
C SER A 24 5.35 9.69 1.40
N ASP A 25 5.79 9.60 0.14
CA ASP A 25 6.26 10.72 -0.69
C ASP A 25 5.12 11.48 -1.40
N GLY A 26 3.86 11.03 -1.22
CA GLY A 26 2.68 11.61 -1.86
C GLY A 26 2.33 10.99 -3.21
N ILE A 27 3.10 10.00 -3.70
CA ILE A 27 2.78 9.31 -4.94
C ILE A 27 1.54 8.42 -4.73
N LYS A 28 0.62 8.48 -5.69
CA LYS A 28 -0.53 7.59 -5.77
C LYS A 28 -0.23 6.45 -6.74
N GLY A 29 -0.68 5.25 -6.41
CA GLY A 29 -0.57 4.10 -7.30
C GLY A 29 -1.63 3.05 -7.04
N GLN A 30 -1.66 2.03 -7.89
CA GLN A 30 -2.51 0.86 -7.73
C GLN A 30 -1.66 -0.38 -7.48
N ILE A 31 -2.02 -1.17 -6.46
CA ILE A 31 -1.35 -2.45 -6.18
C ILE A 31 -1.67 -3.42 -7.31
N THR A 32 -0.65 -3.91 -8.00
CA THR A 32 -0.76 -4.90 -9.09
C THR A 32 -0.31 -6.29 -8.66
N GLY A 33 0.46 -6.40 -7.57
CA GLY A 33 0.91 -7.67 -7.00
C GLY A 33 1.42 -7.52 -5.57
N ILE A 34 1.40 -8.61 -4.82
CA ILE A 34 1.87 -8.68 -3.44
C ILE A 34 2.82 -9.87 -3.32
N ASP A 35 4.05 -9.61 -2.88
CA ASP A 35 5.08 -10.63 -2.64
C ASP A 35 5.71 -10.40 -1.25
N GLY A 36 5.10 -11.01 -0.24
CA GLY A 36 5.50 -10.87 1.15
C GLY A 36 5.48 -9.41 1.64
N GLU A 37 6.66 -8.84 1.83
CA GLU A 37 6.84 -7.47 2.31
C GLU A 37 6.94 -6.44 1.19
N PHE A 38 7.08 -6.89 -0.07
CA PHE A 38 7.22 -6.04 -1.25
C PHE A 38 5.97 -6.09 -2.12
N TYR A 39 5.52 -4.92 -2.55
CA TYR A 39 4.28 -4.71 -3.29
C TYR A 39 4.64 -4.16 -4.65
N LYS A 40 4.08 -4.75 -5.71
CA LYS A 40 4.13 -4.20 -7.06
C LYS A 40 3.05 -3.14 -7.18
N VAL A 41 3.45 -1.94 -7.55
CA VAL A 41 2.59 -0.77 -7.61
C VAL A 41 2.77 -0.07 -8.94
N ARG A 42 1.67 0.09 -9.68
CA ARG A 42 1.63 0.91 -10.89
C ARG A 42 1.40 2.36 -10.49
N ILE A 43 2.35 3.24 -10.81
CA ILE A 43 2.31 4.68 -10.46
C ILE A 43 2.02 5.58 -11.66
N ALA A 44 2.27 5.06 -12.87
CA ALA A 44 1.95 5.73 -14.13
C ALA A 44 1.74 4.68 -15.23
N GLU A 45 1.35 5.12 -16.43
CA GLU A 45 1.28 4.24 -17.58
C GLU A 45 2.67 3.64 -17.88
N ASN A 46 2.75 2.32 -17.99
CA ASN A 46 3.99 1.56 -18.21
C ASN A 46 5.07 1.73 -17.13
N VAL A 47 4.74 2.26 -15.94
CA VAL A 47 5.66 2.36 -14.82
C VAL A 47 5.13 1.54 -13.64
N GLU A 48 5.81 0.45 -13.35
CA GLU A 48 5.59 -0.39 -12.18
C GLU A 48 6.84 -0.40 -11.31
N VAL A 49 6.65 -0.24 -10.00
CA VAL A 49 7.73 -0.24 -9.02
C VAL A 49 7.43 -1.29 -7.96
N GLU A 50 8.49 -1.90 -7.44
CA GLU A 50 8.42 -2.71 -6.23
C GLU A 50 8.81 -1.85 -5.03
N LEU A 51 7.94 -1.79 -4.04
CA LEU A 51 8.17 -1.02 -2.84
C LEU A 51 7.85 -1.84 -1.61
N ASN A 52 8.53 -1.52 -0.51
CA ASN A 52 8.23 -2.12 0.77
C ASN A 52 6.87 -1.61 1.28
N LYS A 53 6.04 -2.52 1.81
CA LYS A 53 4.70 -2.21 2.34
C LYS A 53 4.68 -1.07 3.36
N PHE A 54 5.77 -0.88 4.12
CA PHE A 54 5.89 0.19 5.10
C PHE A 54 5.94 1.60 4.47
N GLY A 55 6.18 1.71 3.16
CA GLY A 55 6.07 2.96 2.42
C GLY A 55 4.63 3.39 2.10
N ILE A 56 3.66 2.49 2.29
CA ILE A 56 2.23 2.74 2.03
C ILE A 56 1.64 3.40 3.28
N VAL A 57 1.13 4.62 3.13
CA VAL A 57 0.60 5.40 4.27
C VAL A 57 -0.92 5.49 4.27
N ASN A 58 -1.57 5.24 3.12
CA ASN A 58 -3.02 5.29 3.02
C ASN A 58 -3.57 4.40 1.91
N LYS A 59 -4.81 3.93 2.07
CA LYS A 59 -5.62 3.27 1.04
C LYS A 59 -6.77 4.20 0.65
N LEU A 60 -6.86 4.55 -0.63
CA LEU A 60 -7.93 5.41 -1.16
C LEU A 60 -9.16 4.55 -1.49
N GLY A 61 -10.33 5.01 -1.06
CA GLY A 61 -11.60 4.30 -1.23
C GLY A 61 -12.09 3.59 0.02
N ASP A 62 -11.29 3.56 1.10
CA ASP A 62 -11.78 3.21 2.43
C ASP A 62 -12.42 4.47 3.05
N SER A 63 -13.54 4.88 2.47
CA SER A 63 -14.39 5.96 2.98
C SER A 63 -15.09 5.45 4.24
N LYS A 64 -14.54 5.79 5.41
CA LYS A 64 -15.33 5.90 6.65
C LYS A 64 -15.44 7.35 7.06
#